data_AF-A0A2C5YA65-F1
#
_entry.id   AF-A0A2C5YA65-F1
#
_cell.length_a   1.000
_cell.length_b   1.000
_cell.length_c   1.000
_cell.angle_alpha   90.00
_cell.angle_beta   90.00
_cell.angle_gamma   90.00
#
_symmetry.space_group_name_H-M   'P 1'
#
loop_
_entity.id
_entity.type
_entity.pdbx_description
1 polymer ?
#
loop_
_entity_poly.entity_id
_entity_poly.type
_entity_poly.pdbx_seq_one_letter_code
_entity_poly.pdbx_strand_id
1 'polypeptide(L)'
;MDHPPPDPPELSFALALDSDRREALRLVADSIAQQRQVASLAVIFHPLCLAGLVAGCAVSLRHSGPDLGSSLLSVSCLVMAYLAAVRAYTGPFLRLAESFDSAAFVAGPDGVQDVILVARFGDQLIGTIVLRLPPSAADDQVPPQGLIRAWTTTLRYRGKGIGADLLRYAVSFTRAVCGDSATLSFDPDHANAACPLNGLFRRPFAVRDAKAAKALEHALRDCDANRGGFQKAALQTQNAT
;
A
#
# COMPACT_ATOMS: atom_id res chain seq x y z
N MET A 1 -39.49 24.32 -2.26
CA MET A 1 -38.69 23.58 -3.25
C MET A 1 -37.92 22.54 -2.48
N ASP A 2 -38.51 21.35 -2.33
CA ASP A 2 -37.85 20.21 -1.70
C ASP A 2 -36.88 19.63 -2.72
N HIS A 3 -35.58 19.90 -2.54
CA HIS A 3 -34.55 19.18 -3.26
C HIS A 3 -34.54 17.75 -2.70
N PRO A 4 -34.75 16.69 -3.51
CA PRO A 4 -34.55 15.33 -3.02
C PRO A 4 -33.13 15.20 -2.48
N PRO A 5 -32.91 14.45 -1.38
CA PRO A 5 -31.58 14.22 -0.86
C PRO A 5 -30.70 13.65 -1.98
N PRO A 6 -29.45 14.13 -2.14
CA PRO A 6 -28.56 13.61 -3.17
C PRO A 6 -28.40 12.10 -2.96
N ASP A 7 -28.58 11.33 -4.03
CA ASP A 7 -28.40 9.89 -4.02
C ASP A 7 -27.00 9.56 -3.47
N PRO A 8 -26.86 8.49 -2.65
CA PRO A 8 -25.59 8.14 -2.06
C PRO A 8 -24.56 7.86 -3.18
N PRO A 9 -23.35 8.44 -3.11
CA PRO A 9 -22.34 8.25 -4.14
C PRO A 9 -22.02 6.77 -4.32
N GLU A 10 -22.14 6.30 -5.56
CA GLU A 10 -21.93 4.90 -5.91
C GLU A 10 -20.43 4.55 -5.90
N LEU A 11 -20.11 3.37 -5.36
CA LEU A 11 -18.79 2.78 -5.42
C LEU A 11 -18.66 2.00 -6.74
N SER A 12 -17.72 2.40 -7.60
CA SER A 12 -17.47 1.75 -8.88
C SER A 12 -16.03 1.28 -9.01
N PHE A 13 -15.83 0.21 -9.78
CA PHE A 13 -14.53 -0.38 -10.10
C PHE A 13 -14.38 -0.41 -11.61
N ALA A 14 -13.28 0.14 -12.13
CA ALA A 14 -13.05 0.26 -13.57
C ALA A 14 -11.56 0.17 -13.92
N LEU A 15 -11.29 -0.07 -15.20
CA LEU A 15 -9.97 0.16 -15.79
C LEU A 15 -9.65 1.66 -15.74
N ALA A 16 -8.42 2.02 -15.41
CA ALA A 16 -7.99 3.41 -15.37
C ALA A 16 -8.04 4.04 -16.77
N LEU A 17 -8.74 5.18 -16.88
CA LEU A 17 -8.62 6.09 -18.01
C LEU A 17 -7.26 6.81 -17.96
N ASP A 18 -6.82 7.37 -19.10
CA ASP A 18 -5.56 8.14 -19.17
C ASP A 18 -5.53 9.33 -18.19
N SER A 19 -6.68 9.95 -17.91
CA SER A 19 -6.84 10.99 -16.90
C SER A 19 -6.55 10.50 -15.49
N ASP A 20 -7.02 9.28 -15.17
CA ASP A 20 -7.02 8.70 -13.83
C ASP A 20 -5.69 8.05 -13.50
N ARG A 21 -4.91 7.68 -14.52
CA ARG A 21 -3.58 7.08 -14.36
C ARG A 21 -2.67 7.91 -13.46
N ARG A 22 -2.65 9.23 -13.64
CA ARG A 22 -1.79 10.12 -12.83
C ARG A 22 -2.22 10.14 -11.36
N GLU A 23 -3.53 10.19 -11.11
CA GLU A 23 -4.08 10.20 -9.76
C GLU A 23 -3.89 8.85 -9.05
N ALA A 24 -4.07 7.74 -9.77
CA ALA A 24 -3.78 6.40 -9.29
C ALA A 24 -2.30 6.25 -8.88
N LEU A 25 -1.36 6.67 -9.73
CA LEU A 25 0.07 6.60 -9.41
C LEU A 25 0.45 7.52 -8.25
N ARG A 26 -0.17 8.69 -8.15
CA ARG A 26 -0.01 9.56 -6.98
C ARG A 26 -0.46 8.85 -5.70
N LEU A 27 -1.59 8.13 -5.73
CA LEU A 27 -2.06 7.36 -4.59
C LEU A 27 -1.09 6.23 -4.20
N VAL A 28 -0.43 5.59 -5.18
CA VAL A 28 0.65 4.61 -4.94
C VAL A 28 1.85 5.29 -4.28
N ALA A 29 2.34 6.40 -4.84
CA ALA A 29 3.46 7.16 -4.28
C ALA A 29 3.19 7.64 -2.85
N ASP A 30 1.97 8.13 -2.58
CA ASP A 30 1.53 8.53 -1.24
C ASP A 30 1.55 7.33 -0.26
N SER A 31 1.23 6.12 -0.74
CA SER A 31 1.28 4.92 0.10
C SER A 31 2.72 4.52 0.49
N ILE A 32 3.68 4.72 -0.42
CA ILE A 32 5.11 4.53 -0.15
C ILE A 32 5.59 5.59 0.85
N ALA A 33 5.20 6.86 0.64
CA ALA A 33 5.52 7.94 1.58
C ALA A 33 4.97 7.65 2.99
N GLN A 34 3.79 7.05 3.10
CA GLN A 34 3.20 6.63 4.38
C GLN A 34 4.01 5.52 5.08
N GLN A 35 4.77 4.69 4.37
CA GLN A 35 5.61 3.66 4.99
C GLN A 35 6.66 4.28 5.93
N ARG A 36 7.17 5.47 5.62
CA ARG A 36 8.10 6.21 6.49
C ARG A 36 7.50 6.54 7.85
N GLN A 37 6.22 6.90 7.91
CA GLN A 37 5.55 7.20 9.17
C GLN A 37 5.43 5.95 10.03
N VAL A 38 5.08 4.82 9.41
CA VAL A 38 5.00 3.52 10.10
C VAL A 38 6.38 3.07 10.58
N ALA A 39 7.42 3.23 9.76
CA ALA A 39 8.80 2.96 10.16
C ALA A 39 9.22 3.80 11.37
N SER A 40 8.92 5.10 11.37
CA SER A 40 9.28 6.01 12.46
C SER A 40 8.59 5.63 13.76
N LEU A 41 7.29 5.32 13.70
CA LEU A 41 6.54 4.83 14.87
C LEU A 41 7.06 3.48 15.37
N ALA A 42 7.40 2.56 14.47
CA ALA A 42 7.94 1.25 14.82
C ALA A 42 9.26 1.35 15.59
N VAL A 43 10.12 2.31 15.21
CA VAL A 43 11.40 2.57 15.90
C VAL A 43 11.15 3.30 17.22
N ILE A 44 10.30 4.35 17.23
CA ILE A 44 10.01 5.14 18.44
C ILE A 44 9.45 4.27 19.56
N PHE A 45 8.52 3.39 19.22
CA PHE A 45 7.82 2.54 20.19
C PHE A 45 8.47 1.16 20.36
N HIS A 46 9.68 0.95 19.84
CA HIS A 46 10.39 -0.31 20.06
C HIS A 46 10.85 -0.40 21.53
N PRO A 47 10.62 -1.54 22.22
CA PRO A 47 10.87 -1.66 23.65
C PRO A 47 12.33 -1.37 24.03
N LEU A 48 13.29 -1.77 23.19
CA LEU A 48 14.71 -1.47 23.41
C LEU A 48 15.03 0.03 23.29
N CYS A 49 14.40 0.74 22.36
CA CYS A 49 14.62 2.17 22.17
C CYS A 49 14.01 2.97 23.32
N LEU A 50 12.80 2.60 23.77
CA LEU A 50 12.16 3.18 24.94
C LEU A 50 12.96 2.91 26.23
N ALA A 51 13.47 1.68 26.41
CA ALA A 51 14.32 1.36 27.56
C ALA A 51 15.60 2.21 27.58
N GLY A 52 16.25 2.38 26.41
CA GLY A 52 17.40 3.27 26.26
C GLY A 52 17.08 4.73 26.58
N LEU A 53 15.94 5.24 26.11
CA LEU A 53 15.50 6.60 26.40
C LEU A 53 15.21 6.79 27.89
N VAL A 54 14.48 5.87 28.52
CA VAL A 54 14.17 5.93 29.97
C VAL A 54 15.44 5.85 30.81
N ALA A 55 16.38 4.98 30.45
CA ALA A 55 17.67 4.89 31.11
C ALA A 55 18.48 6.19 30.95
N GLY A 56 18.51 6.78 29.76
CA GLY A 56 19.14 8.07 29.50
C GLY A 56 18.51 9.20 30.31
N CYS A 57 17.17 9.25 30.38
CA CYS A 57 16.45 10.20 31.23
C CYS A 57 16.84 10.03 32.70
N ALA A 58 16.86 8.79 33.21
CA ALA A 58 17.25 8.52 34.59
C ALA A 58 18.68 8.97 34.89
N VAL A 59 19.63 8.72 33.98
CA VAL A 59 21.03 9.18 34.13
C VAL A 59 21.13 10.71 34.09
N SER A 60 20.41 11.36 33.17
CA SER A 60 20.35 12.82 33.06
C SER A 60 19.77 13.47 34.31
N LEU A 61 18.69 12.91 34.86
CA LEU A 61 18.07 13.40 36.09
C LEU A 61 19.00 13.23 37.31
N ARG A 62 19.82 12.17 37.34
CA ARG A 62 20.80 11.96 38.43
C ARG A 62 22.02 12.88 38.36
N HIS A 63 22.39 13.32 37.15
CA HIS A 63 23.54 14.23 36.95
C HIS A 63 23.14 15.70 37.01
N SER A 64 21.90 16.02 36.69
CA SER A 64 21.37 17.37 36.89
C SER A 64 21.27 17.63 38.38
N GLY A 65 21.81 18.76 38.85
CA GLY A 65 21.77 19.13 40.27
C GLY A 65 20.35 19.34 40.81
N PRO A 66 20.19 19.91 42.02
CA PRO A 66 18.86 20.14 42.63
C PRO A 66 17.94 21.08 41.82
N ASP A 67 18.48 21.78 40.82
CA ASP A 67 17.75 22.72 39.97
C ASP A 67 16.85 22.00 38.96
N LEU A 68 15.55 21.95 39.27
CA LEU A 68 14.49 21.38 38.43
C LEU A 68 14.51 21.92 36.99
N GLY A 69 14.83 23.20 36.80
CA GLY A 69 14.90 23.83 35.48
C GLY A 69 15.95 23.21 34.56
N SER A 70 17.18 23.02 35.06
CA SER A 70 18.26 22.36 34.30
C SER A 70 17.94 20.91 33.98
N SER A 71 17.29 20.22 34.91
CA SER A 71 16.90 18.81 34.77
C SER A 71 15.85 18.62 33.67
N LEU A 72 14.84 19.47 33.63
CA LEU A 72 13.81 19.48 32.58
C LEU A 72 14.40 19.80 31.20
N LEU A 73 15.31 20.78 31.13
CA LEU A 73 15.97 21.14 29.87
C LEU A 73 16.81 19.98 29.32
N SER A 74 17.60 19.32 30.18
CA SER A 74 18.45 18.20 29.77
C SER A 74 17.63 17.01 29.26
N VAL A 75 16.52 16.68 29.94
CA VAL A 75 15.60 15.63 29.48
C VAL A 75 14.94 16.01 28.15
N SER A 76 14.52 17.28 27.99
CA SER A 76 13.96 17.77 26.72
C SER A 76 14.96 17.67 25.56
N CYS A 77 16.20 18.09 25.79
CA CYS A 77 17.29 17.97 24.82
C CYS A 77 17.57 16.50 24.46
N LEU A 78 17.55 15.59 25.44
CA LEU A 78 17.73 14.17 25.21
C LEU A 78 16.59 13.57 24.36
N VAL A 79 15.34 13.94 24.66
CA VAL A 79 14.17 13.51 23.87
C VAL A 79 14.27 14.06 22.43
N MET A 80 14.65 15.32 22.27
CA MET A 80 14.88 15.94 20.96
C MET A 80 15.99 15.22 20.17
N ALA A 81 17.12 14.92 20.82
CA ALA A 81 18.22 14.18 20.21
C ALA A 81 17.79 12.77 19.79
N TYR A 82 16.99 12.09 20.62
CA TYR A 82 16.41 10.78 20.31
C TYR A 82 15.52 10.84 19.07
N LEU A 83 14.57 11.78 19.01
CA LEU A 83 13.68 11.92 17.85
C LEU A 83 14.45 12.30 16.57
N ALA A 84 15.50 13.12 16.69
CA ALA A 84 16.39 13.46 15.58
C ALA A 84 17.17 12.22 15.08
N ALA A 85 17.67 11.38 15.99
CA ALA A 85 18.34 10.13 15.65
C ALA A 85 17.39 9.15 14.93
N VAL A 86 16.15 9.01 15.40
CA VAL A 86 15.13 8.20 14.70
C VAL A 86 14.88 8.75 13.30
N ARG A 87 14.73 10.06 13.15
CA ARG A 87 14.52 10.71 11.84
C ARG A 87 15.68 10.43 10.88
N ALA A 88 16.92 10.48 11.37
CA ALA A 88 18.10 10.15 10.56
C ALA A 88 18.08 8.67 10.15
N TYR A 89 17.75 7.77 11.09
CA TYR A 89 17.67 6.33 10.84
C TYR A 89 16.57 5.95 9.83
N THR A 90 15.43 6.66 9.81
CA THR A 90 14.36 6.44 8.82
C THR A 90 14.56 7.21 7.51
N GLY A 91 15.65 7.96 7.37
CA GLY A 91 16.02 8.69 6.16
C GLY A 91 16.10 7.86 4.87
N PRO A 92 16.56 6.59 4.89
CA PRO A 92 16.58 5.74 3.68
C PRO A 92 15.21 5.54 3.02
N PHE A 93 14.10 5.56 3.76
CA PHE A 93 12.76 5.48 3.17
C PHE A 93 12.42 6.70 2.32
N LEU A 94 12.92 7.87 2.70
CA LEU A 94 12.73 9.09 1.92
C LEU A 94 13.45 8.99 0.58
N ARG A 95 14.71 8.52 0.59
CA ARG A 95 15.48 8.30 -0.64
C ARG A 95 14.84 7.25 -1.54
N LEU A 96 14.30 6.19 -0.96
CA LEU A 96 13.58 5.16 -1.70
C LEU A 96 12.33 5.74 -2.39
N ALA A 97 11.56 6.58 -1.69
CA ALA A 97 10.42 7.28 -2.26
C ALA A 97 10.83 8.30 -3.34
N GLU A 98 11.94 9.03 -3.14
CA GLU A 98 12.50 9.95 -4.13
C GLU A 98 13.02 9.24 -5.38
N SER A 99 13.57 8.03 -5.23
CA SER A 99 14.02 7.19 -6.35
C SER A 99 12.87 6.47 -7.06
N PHE A 100 11.66 6.52 -6.52
CA PHE A 100 10.50 5.87 -7.13
C PHE A 100 10.01 6.68 -8.33
N ASP A 101 10.53 6.34 -9.51
CA ASP A 101 10.01 6.87 -10.76
C ASP A 101 8.70 6.17 -11.13
N SER A 102 7.59 6.90 -10.99
CA SER A 102 6.25 6.39 -11.30
C SER A 102 6.05 6.07 -12.79
N ALA A 103 6.79 6.73 -13.70
CA ALA A 103 6.69 6.48 -15.13
C ALA A 103 7.44 5.20 -15.52
N ALA A 104 8.69 5.04 -15.05
CA ALA A 104 9.45 3.80 -15.19
C ALA A 104 8.78 2.63 -14.44
N PHE A 105 8.09 2.91 -13.33
CA PHE A 105 7.35 1.87 -12.61
C PHE A 105 6.16 1.34 -13.40
N VAL A 106 5.55 2.03 -14.37
CA VAL A 106 4.44 1.45 -15.16
C VAL A 106 4.93 0.85 -16.48
N ALA A 107 6.08 1.31 -16.98
CA ALA A 107 6.74 0.66 -18.10
C ALA A 107 7.33 -0.67 -17.60
N GLY A 108 6.72 -1.80 -17.97
CA GLY A 108 7.32 -3.09 -17.68
C GLY A 108 8.70 -3.24 -18.33
N PRO A 109 9.58 -4.12 -17.80
CA PRO A 109 10.90 -4.39 -18.37
C PRO A 109 10.84 -4.82 -19.85
N ASP A 110 9.69 -5.36 -20.28
CA ASP A 110 9.43 -5.83 -21.64
C ASP A 110 8.70 -4.80 -22.53
N GLY A 111 8.50 -3.56 -22.06
CA GLY A 111 7.78 -2.50 -22.79
C GLY A 111 6.26 -2.66 -22.80
N VAL A 112 5.72 -3.72 -22.21
CA VAL A 112 4.28 -3.91 -21.98
C VAL A 112 3.84 -3.00 -20.82
N GLN A 113 2.81 -2.19 -21.04
CA GLN A 113 2.28 -1.31 -20.00
C GLN A 113 1.47 -2.13 -19.00
N ASP A 114 1.76 -1.93 -17.71
CA ASP A 114 0.99 -2.56 -16.64
C ASP A 114 -0.47 -2.03 -16.65
N VAL A 115 -1.41 -2.92 -16.36
CA VAL A 115 -2.84 -2.63 -16.28
C VAL A 115 -3.15 -2.00 -14.93
N ILE A 116 -3.80 -0.83 -14.94
CA ILE A 116 -4.18 -0.12 -13.72
C ILE A 116 -5.69 -0.22 -13.56
N LEU A 117 -6.15 -0.77 -12.44
CA LEU A 117 -7.56 -0.75 -12.05
C LEU A 117 -7.75 0.26 -10.91
N VAL A 118 -8.88 0.95 -10.93
CA VAL A 118 -9.21 2.01 -9.98
C VAL A 118 -10.56 1.72 -9.30
N ALA A 119 -10.67 2.13 -8.05
CA ALA A 119 -11.92 2.19 -7.32
C ALA A 119 -12.30 3.66 -7.13
N ARG A 120 -13.49 4.05 -7.58
CA ARG A 120 -14.04 5.39 -7.43
C ARG A 120 -15.24 5.38 -6.49
N PHE A 121 -15.37 6.43 -5.71
CA PHE A 121 -16.54 6.69 -4.89
C PHE A 121 -17.09 8.07 -5.26
N GLY A 122 -18.15 8.07 -6.06
CA GLY A 122 -18.55 9.29 -6.80
C GLY A 122 -17.43 9.75 -7.74
N ASP A 123 -16.94 10.97 -7.53
CA ASP A 123 -15.89 11.57 -8.37
C ASP A 123 -14.47 11.45 -7.78
N GLN A 124 -14.30 10.73 -6.67
CA GLN A 124 -13.00 10.60 -6.02
C GLN A 124 -12.40 9.23 -6.25
N LEU A 125 -11.13 9.19 -6.68
CA LEU A 125 -10.35 7.96 -6.74
C LEU A 125 -9.92 7.58 -5.32
N ILE A 126 -10.44 6.45 -4.84
CA ILE A 126 -10.25 6.02 -3.46
C ILE A 126 -9.34 4.80 -3.32
N GLY A 127 -9.07 4.08 -4.41
CA GLY A 127 -8.18 2.92 -4.43
C GLY A 127 -7.64 2.63 -5.81
N THR A 128 -6.49 1.98 -5.86
CA THR A 128 -5.87 1.53 -7.11
C THR A 128 -5.09 0.24 -6.93
N ILE A 129 -5.05 -0.55 -7.98
CA ILE A 129 -4.23 -1.74 -8.10
C ILE A 129 -3.54 -1.72 -9.46
N VAL A 130 -2.24 -1.98 -9.47
CA VAL A 130 -1.40 -2.07 -10.67
C VAL A 130 -1.05 -3.53 -10.87
N LEU A 131 -1.43 -4.06 -12.02
CA LEU A 131 -1.33 -5.46 -12.40
C LEU A 131 -0.41 -5.59 -13.61
N ARG A 132 0.51 -6.53 -13.54
CA ARG A 132 1.24 -7.02 -14.70
C ARG A 132 0.62 -8.33 -15.13
N LEU A 133 0.04 -8.35 -16.32
CA LEU A 133 -0.46 -9.58 -16.92
C LEU A 133 0.70 -10.35 -17.56
N PRO A 134 0.67 -11.68 -17.54
CA PRO A 134 1.68 -12.47 -18.23
C PRO A 134 1.58 -12.21 -19.73
N PRO A 135 2.71 -12.22 -20.46
CA PRO A 135 2.68 -12.13 -21.91
C PRO A 135 1.86 -13.30 -22.48
N SER A 136 1.01 -13.02 -23.47
CA SER A 136 0.08 -13.97 -24.09
C SER A 136 0.74 -15.21 -24.73
N ALA A 137 2.07 -15.32 -24.71
CA ALA A 137 2.87 -16.41 -25.26
C ALA A 137 3.54 -17.27 -24.18
N ALA A 138 3.09 -17.20 -22.92
CA ALA A 138 3.57 -18.09 -21.88
C ALA A 138 3.15 -19.54 -22.21
N ASP A 139 4.14 -20.44 -22.16
CA ASP A 139 4.06 -21.88 -22.41
C ASP A 139 2.79 -22.52 -21.78
N ASP A 140 2.06 -23.33 -22.57
CA ASP A 140 0.75 -23.94 -22.21
C ASP A 140 0.79 -24.81 -20.93
N GLN A 141 1.99 -25.11 -20.41
CA GLN A 141 2.20 -25.94 -19.23
C GLN A 141 2.11 -25.19 -17.90
N VAL A 142 2.27 -23.86 -17.88
CA VAL A 142 2.20 -23.05 -16.65
C VAL A 142 0.96 -22.16 -16.70
N PRO A 143 0.04 -22.26 -15.72
CA PRO A 143 -1.14 -21.41 -15.71
C PRO A 143 -0.72 -19.94 -15.67
N PRO A 144 -1.34 -19.07 -16.50
CA PRO A 144 -0.94 -17.67 -16.58
C PRO A 144 -1.04 -17.00 -15.20
N GLN A 145 0.09 -16.50 -14.71
CA GLN A 145 0.18 -15.83 -13.42
C GLN A 145 0.32 -14.32 -13.61
N GLY A 146 -0.68 -13.57 -13.15
CA GLY A 146 -0.60 -12.11 -13.07
C GLY A 146 0.06 -11.65 -11.77
N LEU A 147 0.89 -10.61 -11.85
CA LEU A 147 1.63 -10.05 -10.73
C LEU A 147 1.02 -8.73 -10.28
N ILE A 148 0.71 -8.62 -8.99
CA ILE A 148 0.24 -7.38 -8.36
C ILE A 148 1.46 -6.57 -7.95
N ARG A 149 1.69 -5.45 -8.65
CA ARG A 149 2.82 -4.55 -8.41
C ARG A 149 2.53 -3.44 -7.43
N ALA A 150 1.29 -3.01 -7.34
CA ALA A 150 0.88 -2.06 -6.32
C ALA A 150 -0.58 -2.32 -5.95
N TRP A 151 -0.92 -2.20 -4.67
CA TRP A 151 -2.28 -2.25 -4.18
C TRP A 151 -2.41 -1.28 -3.02
N THR A 152 -3.26 -0.27 -3.19
CA THR A 152 -3.44 0.75 -2.15
C THR A 152 -4.85 1.32 -2.18
N THR A 153 -5.26 1.80 -1.01
CA THR A 153 -6.48 2.57 -0.80
C THR A 153 -6.15 3.81 0.02
N THR A 154 -6.91 4.86 -0.23
CA THR A 154 -6.88 6.11 0.56
C THR A 154 -7.11 5.81 2.04
N LEU A 155 -6.38 6.49 2.93
CA LEU A 155 -6.40 6.24 4.37
C LEU A 155 -7.82 6.29 4.96
N ARG A 156 -8.64 7.24 4.52
CA ARG A 156 -10.03 7.46 4.98
C ARG A 156 -10.96 6.28 4.68
N TYR A 157 -10.61 5.46 3.68
CA TYR A 157 -11.43 4.35 3.20
C TYR A 157 -10.82 2.97 3.53
N ARG A 158 -9.69 2.94 4.26
CA ARG A 158 -9.12 1.69 4.78
C ARG A 158 -10.02 1.09 5.86
N GLY A 159 -10.04 -0.25 5.92
CA GLY A 159 -10.86 -1.00 6.87
C GLY A 159 -12.35 -1.10 6.51
N LYS A 160 -12.78 -0.54 5.37
CA LYS A 160 -14.17 -0.61 4.88
C LYS A 160 -14.43 -1.70 3.85
N GLY A 161 -13.51 -2.66 3.68
CA GLY A 161 -13.65 -3.75 2.69
C GLY A 161 -13.26 -3.41 1.24
N ILE A 162 -13.20 -2.12 0.88
CA ILE A 162 -12.93 -1.65 -0.51
C ILE A 162 -11.65 -2.26 -1.11
N GLY A 163 -10.58 -2.38 -0.32
CA GLY A 163 -9.34 -3.00 -0.81
C GLY A 163 -9.51 -4.48 -1.16
N ALA A 164 -10.32 -5.22 -0.41
CA ALA A 164 -10.62 -6.62 -0.70
C ALA A 164 -11.51 -6.76 -1.94
N ASP A 165 -12.48 -5.85 -2.13
CA ASP A 165 -13.32 -5.83 -3.32
C ASP A 165 -12.53 -5.48 -4.58
N LEU A 166 -11.57 -4.56 -4.46
CA LEU A 166 -10.63 -4.26 -5.54
C LEU A 166 -9.76 -5.47 -5.92
N LEU A 167 -9.35 -6.29 -4.94
CA LEU A 167 -8.64 -7.55 -5.22
C LEU A 167 -9.54 -8.57 -5.94
N ARG A 168 -10.80 -8.71 -5.54
CA ARG A 168 -11.77 -9.57 -6.24
C ARG A 168 -11.96 -9.12 -7.69
N TYR A 169 -12.14 -7.81 -7.89
CA TYR A 169 -12.27 -7.23 -9.22
C TYR A 169 -11.02 -7.51 -10.07
N ALA A 170 -9.83 -7.37 -9.49
CA ALA A 170 -8.57 -7.70 -10.16
C ALA A 170 -8.46 -9.17 -10.56
N VAL A 171 -8.84 -10.11 -9.69
CA VAL A 171 -8.87 -11.55 -10.00
C VAL A 171 -9.84 -11.82 -11.15
N SER A 172 -11.07 -11.29 -11.07
CA SER A 172 -12.08 -11.47 -12.12
C SER A 172 -11.64 -10.85 -13.45
N PHE A 173 -11.03 -9.67 -13.44
CA PHE A 173 -10.47 -9.03 -14.62
C PHE A 173 -9.35 -9.86 -15.25
N THR A 174 -8.43 -10.37 -14.43
CA THR A 174 -7.32 -11.21 -14.90
C THR A 174 -7.82 -12.51 -15.53
N ARG A 175 -8.85 -13.13 -14.95
CA ARG A 175 -9.48 -14.33 -15.55
C ARG A 175 -10.21 -14.04 -16.84
N ALA A 176 -10.88 -12.88 -16.93
CA ALA A 176 -11.55 -12.46 -18.15
C ALA A 176 -10.55 -12.26 -19.31
N VAL A 177 -9.33 -11.80 -19.02
CA VAL A 177 -8.30 -11.54 -20.04
C VAL A 177 -7.43 -12.77 -20.34
N CYS A 178 -7.00 -13.51 -19.32
CA CYS A 178 -6.01 -14.59 -19.42
C CYS A 178 -6.62 -16.00 -19.30
N GLY A 179 -7.93 -16.13 -19.10
CA GLY A 179 -8.64 -17.40 -18.92
C GLY A 179 -8.89 -17.78 -17.45
N ASP A 180 -9.87 -18.67 -17.23
CA ASP A 180 -10.38 -19.02 -15.90
C ASP A 180 -9.33 -19.63 -14.95
N SER A 181 -8.29 -20.26 -15.49
CA SER A 181 -7.19 -20.84 -14.72
C SER A 181 -6.11 -19.83 -14.30
N ALA A 182 -6.25 -18.55 -14.68
CA ALA A 182 -5.28 -17.52 -14.32
C ALA A 182 -5.28 -17.27 -12.80
N THR A 183 -4.07 -17.14 -12.24
CA THR A 183 -3.85 -16.86 -10.81
C THR A 183 -3.18 -15.51 -10.61
N LEU A 184 -3.40 -14.89 -9.45
CA LEU A 184 -2.75 -13.64 -9.06
C LEU A 184 -1.83 -13.87 -7.87
N SER A 185 -0.64 -13.26 -7.91
CA SER A 185 0.30 -13.22 -6.79
C SER A 185 0.89 -11.81 -6.64
N PHE A 186 1.45 -11.50 -5.47
CA PHE A 186 2.17 -10.24 -5.28
C PHE A 186 3.56 -10.33 -5.91
N ASP A 187 3.95 -9.29 -6.64
CA ASP A 187 5.29 -9.18 -7.21
C ASP A 187 6.33 -9.10 -6.07
N PRO A 188 7.46 -9.84 -6.12
CA PRO A 188 8.52 -9.70 -5.12
C PRO A 188 9.06 -8.26 -5.01
N ASP A 189 9.03 -7.49 -6.11
CA ASP A 189 9.48 -6.10 -6.20
C ASP A 189 8.29 -5.12 -6.30
N HIS A 190 7.16 -5.45 -5.67
CA HIS A 190 6.01 -4.56 -5.59
C HIS A 190 6.36 -3.24 -4.86
N ALA A 191 5.57 -2.19 -5.10
CA ALA A 191 5.81 -0.82 -4.63
C ALA A 191 6.08 -0.70 -3.12
N ASN A 192 5.52 -1.62 -2.31
CA ASN A 192 5.66 -1.64 -0.85
C ASN A 192 6.64 -2.70 -0.33
N ALA A 193 7.31 -3.46 -1.20
CA ALA A 193 8.19 -4.57 -0.82
C ALA A 193 9.48 -4.11 -0.13
N ALA A 194 10.01 -2.98 -0.58
CA ALA A 194 11.29 -2.48 -0.13
C ALA A 194 11.22 -1.98 1.34
N CYS A 195 11.87 -2.71 2.24
CA CYS A 195 11.94 -2.39 3.66
C CYS A 195 13.40 -2.32 4.12
N PRO A 196 14.06 -1.15 4.01
CA PRO A 196 15.47 -0.96 4.36
C PRO A 196 15.75 -0.96 5.88
N LEU A 197 14.82 -1.45 6.71
CA LEU A 197 15.00 -1.56 8.16
C LEU A 197 15.71 -2.87 8.53
N ASN A 198 16.41 -2.84 9.67
CA ASN A 198 16.90 -4.04 10.32
C ASN A 198 15.73 -4.93 10.76
N GLY A 199 15.97 -6.25 10.82
CA GLY A 199 14.95 -7.26 11.15
C GLY A 199 14.14 -6.97 12.42
N LEU A 200 14.76 -6.32 13.42
CA LEU A 200 14.14 -5.91 14.68
C LEU A 200 12.91 -5.00 14.49
N PHE A 201 12.92 -4.14 13.47
CA PHE A 201 11.86 -3.17 13.20
C PHE A 201 10.93 -3.59 12.05
N ARG A 202 11.12 -4.78 11.46
CA ARG A 202 10.34 -5.26 10.30
C ARG A 202 8.97 -5.82 10.67
N ARG A 203 8.75 -6.18 11.94
CA ARG A 203 7.50 -6.82 12.41
C ARG A 203 6.21 -6.14 11.91
N PRO A 204 6.02 -4.80 12.03
CA PRO A 204 4.78 -4.17 11.55
C PRO A 204 4.60 -4.25 10.03
N PHE A 205 5.68 -4.31 9.25
CA PHE A 205 5.62 -4.51 7.81
C PHE A 205 5.23 -5.96 7.48
N ALA A 206 5.90 -6.93 8.10
CA ALA A 206 5.58 -8.35 7.92
C ALA A 206 4.13 -8.69 8.28
N VAL A 207 3.57 -8.08 9.33
CA VAL A 207 2.16 -8.24 9.69
C VAL A 207 1.23 -7.66 8.63
N ARG A 208 1.59 -6.52 8.02
CA ARG A 208 0.82 -5.91 6.93
C ARG A 208 0.88 -6.77 5.67
N ASP A 209 2.05 -7.30 5.32
CA ASP A 209 2.24 -8.15 4.14
C ASP A 209 1.51 -9.48 4.31
N ALA A 210 1.56 -10.09 5.50
CA ALA A 210 0.77 -11.28 5.81
C ALA A 210 -0.74 -11.02 5.72
N LYS A 211 -1.21 -9.84 6.16
CA LYS A 211 -2.60 -9.43 6.01
C LYS A 211 -2.99 -9.23 4.55
N ALA A 212 -2.07 -8.69 3.74
CA ALA A 212 -2.26 -8.51 2.30
C ALA A 212 -2.34 -9.86 1.57
N ALA A 213 -1.42 -10.77 1.86
CA ALA A 213 -1.43 -12.14 1.34
C ALA A 213 -2.74 -12.86 1.67
N LYS A 214 -3.17 -12.80 2.94
CA LYS A 214 -4.45 -13.37 3.37
C LYS A 214 -5.66 -12.76 2.66
N ALA A 215 -5.64 -11.45 2.38
CA ALA A 215 -6.71 -10.78 1.65
C ALA A 215 -6.78 -11.24 0.18
N LEU A 216 -5.63 -11.44 -0.47
CA LEU A 216 -5.55 -12.00 -1.81
C LEU A 216 -6.04 -13.45 -1.86
N GLU A 217 -5.59 -14.30 -0.93
CA GLU A 217 -6.08 -15.68 -0.83
C GLU A 217 -7.60 -15.74 -0.67
N HIS A 218 -8.17 -14.85 0.15
CA HIS A 218 -9.61 -14.77 0.33
C HIS A 218 -10.33 -14.31 -0.95
N ALA A 219 -9.77 -13.35 -1.68
CA ALA A 219 -10.31 -12.91 -2.96
C ALA A 219 -10.29 -14.03 -4.01
N LEU A 220 -9.20 -14.79 -4.10
CA LEU A 220 -9.07 -15.95 -4.99
C LEU A 220 -10.12 -17.02 -4.67
N ARG A 221 -10.22 -17.43 -3.39
CA ARG A 221 -11.20 -18.43 -2.95
C ARG A 221 -12.64 -18.02 -3.25
N ASP A 222 -12.96 -16.74 -3.10
CA ASP A 222 -14.31 -16.27 -3.34
C ASP A 222 -14.65 -16.16 -4.83
N CYS A 223 -13.67 -15.86 -5.68
CA CYS A 223 -13.82 -15.97 -7.13
C CYS A 223 -13.97 -17.44 -7.56
N ASP A 224 -13.23 -18.38 -6.97
CA ASP A 224 -13.35 -19.82 -7.22
C ASP A 224 -14.71 -20.37 -6.80
N ALA A 225 -15.25 -19.89 -5.68
CA ALA A 225 -16.59 -20.22 -5.21
C ALA A 225 -17.71 -19.55 -6.05
N ASN A 226 -17.37 -18.88 -7.15
CA ASN A 226 -18.27 -18.12 -8.02
C ASN A 226 -19.16 -17.10 -7.27
N ARG A 227 -18.67 -16.57 -6.13
CA ARG A 227 -19.36 -15.52 -5.36
C ARG A 227 -18.98 -14.11 -5.83
N GLY A 228 -18.20 -14.00 -6.89
CA GLY A 228 -17.75 -12.72 -7.46
C GLY A 228 -18.87 -12.06 -8.27
N GLY A 229 -19.69 -11.22 -7.64
CA GLY A 229 -20.76 -10.44 -8.29
C GLY A 229 -20.29 -9.41 -9.34
N PHE A 230 -19.01 -9.42 -9.73
CA PHE A 230 -18.40 -8.44 -10.65
C PHE A 230 -18.40 -8.87 -12.12
N GLN A 231 -18.89 -10.08 -12.43
CA GLN A 231 -18.92 -10.64 -13.79
C GLN A 231 -19.63 -9.73 -14.82
N LYS A 232 -20.59 -8.89 -14.38
CA LYS A 232 -21.32 -7.97 -15.27
C LYS A 232 -20.56 -6.68 -15.63
N ALA A 233 -19.62 -6.22 -14.80
CA ALA A 233 -18.91 -4.96 -15.05
C ALA A 233 -17.78 -5.12 -16.09
N ALA A 234 -17.11 -6.28 -16.12
CA ALA A 234 -16.06 -6.58 -17.11
C ALA A 234 -16.61 -6.66 -18.55
N LEU A 235 -17.85 -7.11 -18.72
CA LEU A 235 -18.51 -7.24 -20.03
C LEU A 235 -19.03 -5.90 -20.58
N GLN A 236 -19.35 -4.92 -19.74
CA GLN A 236 -19.84 -3.62 -20.22
C GLN A 236 -18.73 -2.75 -20.84
N THR A 237 -17.49 -2.88 -20.37
CA THR A 237 -16.34 -2.15 -20.94
C THR A 237 -15.95 -2.66 -22.33
N GLN A 238 -16.32 -3.89 -22.71
CA GLN A 238 -16.00 -4.48 -24.01
C GLN A 238 -16.96 -4.02 -25.13
N ASN A 239 -18.18 -3.59 -24.81
CA ASN A 239 -19.18 -3.11 -25.77
C ASN A 239 -19.12 -1.58 -26.03
N ALA A 240 -18.15 -0.88 -25.42
CA ALA A 240 -17.94 0.56 -25.61
C ALA A 240 -16.70 0.89 -26.48
N THR A 241 -16.10 -0.12 -27.10
CA THR A 241 -15.10 0.02 -28.17
C THR A 241 -15.75 -0.37 -29.50
#